data_AF-A0A7Y4SJM9-F1
#
_entry.id   AF-A0A7Y4SJM9-F1
#
_cell.length_a   1.000
_cell.length_b   1.000
_cell.length_c   1.000
_cell.angle_alpha   90.00
_cell.angle_beta   90.00
_cell.angle_gamma   90.00
#
_symmetry.space_group_name_H-M   'P 1'
#
loop_
_entity.id
_entity.type
_entity.pdbx_description
1 polymer ?
#
loop_
_entity_poly.entity_id
_entity_poly.type
_entity_poly.pdbx_seq_one_letter_code
_entity_poly.pdbx_strand_id
1 'polypeptide(L)'
;MILGFVTIYLLLSVGIGLAAARRVHTAKDFAVAGRSLPLPVVIATVFATWFGAEAVLGISATFAKEGLRGVVADPFGSSLCLILVGLFFAPRFYRLNLLTVGDFYRLRYNRLVEVLCAVCIAASYLGWVAAQFKVFGLVLNVVTDGAVSQPVGMVIGAVIVLVYTTFGGMFSVAILDFVQISVIMGGLLYIASIVSGLVGGVGVVIDHAAAAGKLDFFPPPTFAAWVPFIGAWITMMLGSIPQQDVFQRVTSAKDERTAVRGSVLGGGLYFCFCFVPMFLAYAATLVDPALFTTLLDQDSQLVLPTLIMQHTPVLAQIVFFGAVLSAVMSCASATLLAPSVMLSENVIKGMLPRLSDGEFLRVMRLVVVVFAALVLAIALTSSSSIYTLVVNTYSVTLVTAFVPLAAGLFWSRATTQGALCAFAAGLITWVGLELFGSPDSLWHPQLTGFLLATVGMIVGSLLPQKIGTHEV
;
A
#
# COMPACT_ATOMS: atom_id res chain seq x y z
N MET A 1 15.79 -0.07 -27.93
CA MET A 1 16.67 -0.79 -26.96
C MET A 1 16.01 -0.94 -25.58
N ILE A 2 15.51 0.14 -24.98
CA ILE A 2 14.89 0.13 -23.63
C ILE A 2 13.72 -0.86 -23.52
N LEU A 3 12.77 -0.81 -24.46
CA LEU A 3 11.63 -1.73 -24.50
C LEU A 3 12.04 -3.21 -24.53
N GLY A 4 13.15 -3.55 -25.20
CA GLY A 4 13.66 -4.92 -25.26
C GLY A 4 14.13 -5.42 -23.89
N PHE A 5 14.88 -4.60 -23.15
CA PHE A 5 15.28 -4.91 -21.77
C PHE A 5 14.10 -5.00 -20.83
N VAL A 6 13.16 -4.05 -20.93
CA VAL A 6 11.90 -4.08 -20.17
C VAL A 6 11.14 -5.39 -20.46
N THR A 7 11.03 -5.79 -21.72
CA THR A 7 10.34 -7.02 -22.11
C THR A 7 11.03 -8.26 -21.52
N ILE A 8 12.35 -8.34 -21.63
CA ILE A 8 13.13 -9.44 -21.03
C ILE A 8 12.95 -9.49 -19.51
N TYR A 9 13.03 -8.33 -18.85
CA TYR A 9 12.81 -8.23 -17.42
C TYR A 9 11.42 -8.71 -17.00
N LEU A 10 10.37 -8.26 -17.69
CA LEU A 10 8.99 -8.69 -17.43
C LEU A 10 8.83 -10.20 -17.64
N LEU A 11 9.39 -10.76 -18.71
CA LEU A 11 9.35 -12.21 -18.97
C LEU A 11 10.10 -13.01 -17.89
N LEU A 12 11.23 -12.51 -17.40
CA LEU A 12 11.97 -13.13 -16.29
C LEU A 12 11.16 -13.08 -14.99
N SER A 13 10.54 -11.95 -14.67
CA SER A 13 9.66 -11.82 -13.49
C SER A 13 8.49 -12.80 -13.57
N VAL A 14 7.79 -12.86 -14.70
CA VAL A 14 6.70 -13.83 -14.90
C VAL A 14 7.22 -15.27 -14.79
N GLY A 15 8.38 -15.57 -15.38
CA GLY A 15 9.01 -16.89 -15.31
C GLY A 15 9.34 -17.33 -13.88
N ILE A 16 9.94 -16.45 -13.08
CA ILE A 16 10.25 -16.69 -11.66
C ILE A 16 8.95 -16.92 -10.88
N GLY A 17 7.94 -16.07 -11.09
CA GLY A 17 6.64 -16.19 -10.43
C GLY A 17 5.94 -17.50 -10.75
N LEU A 18 5.89 -17.90 -12.03
CA LEU A 18 5.29 -19.16 -12.46
C LEU A 18 6.08 -20.39 -11.97
N ALA A 19 7.41 -20.30 -11.88
CA ALA A 19 8.23 -21.35 -11.29
C ALA A 19 7.93 -21.52 -9.80
N ALA A 20 7.81 -20.41 -9.07
CA ALA A 20 7.43 -20.40 -7.65
C ALA A 20 6.00 -20.94 -7.43
N ALA A 21 5.08 -20.67 -8.37
CA ALA A 21 3.70 -21.13 -8.32
C ALA A 21 3.56 -22.67 -8.30
N ARG A 22 4.58 -23.40 -8.77
CA ARG A 22 4.61 -24.88 -8.70
C ARG A 22 4.61 -25.42 -7.28
N ARG A 23 4.90 -24.60 -6.27
CA ARG A 23 4.86 -24.98 -4.84
C ARG A 23 3.53 -24.69 -4.15
N VAL A 24 2.55 -24.15 -4.86
CA VAL A 24 1.25 -23.77 -4.30
C VAL A 24 0.23 -24.86 -4.59
N HIS A 25 -0.09 -25.64 -3.56
CA HIS A 25 -1.02 -26.77 -3.68
C HIS A 25 -2.29 -26.58 -2.85
N THR A 26 -2.22 -25.81 -1.76
CA THR A 26 -3.33 -25.60 -0.82
C THR A 26 -3.74 -24.13 -0.72
N ALA A 27 -4.93 -23.87 -0.15
CA ALA A 27 -5.37 -22.51 0.15
C ALA A 27 -4.43 -21.79 1.14
N LYS A 28 -3.82 -22.55 2.08
CA LYS A 28 -2.84 -22.02 3.03
C LYS A 28 -1.53 -21.61 2.33
N ASP A 29 -1.07 -22.37 1.35
CA ASP A 29 0.12 -22.00 0.55
C ASP A 29 -0.15 -20.72 -0.24
N PHE A 30 -1.35 -20.63 -0.83
CA PHE A 30 -1.77 -19.48 -1.62
C PHE A 30 -1.91 -18.21 -0.76
N ALA A 31 -2.53 -18.32 0.41
CA ALA A 31 -2.80 -17.19 1.28
C ALA A 31 -1.58 -16.75 2.11
N VAL A 32 -0.82 -17.66 2.71
CA VAL A 32 0.23 -17.30 3.69
C VAL A 32 1.56 -18.01 3.47
N ALA A 33 1.79 -18.53 2.25
CA ALA A 33 3.04 -19.21 1.89
C ALA A 33 3.42 -20.31 2.89
N GLY A 34 2.44 -21.03 3.42
CA GLY A 34 2.65 -22.11 4.38
C GLY A 34 3.21 -21.68 5.75
N ARG A 35 3.34 -20.37 6.02
CA ARG A 35 4.02 -19.82 7.20
C ARG A 35 5.48 -20.24 7.30
N SER A 36 6.21 -20.16 6.18
CA SER A 36 7.60 -20.65 6.11
C SER A 36 8.61 -19.59 5.69
N LEU A 37 8.20 -18.32 5.55
CA LEU A 37 9.09 -17.29 5.00
C LEU A 37 10.22 -16.94 5.98
N PRO A 38 11.49 -17.02 5.55
CA PRO A 38 12.63 -16.62 6.38
C PRO A 38 12.75 -15.10 6.45
N LEU A 39 13.50 -14.61 7.44
CA LEU A 39 13.62 -13.18 7.74
C LEU A 39 13.99 -12.28 6.54
N PRO A 40 14.98 -12.61 5.69
CA PRO A 40 15.32 -11.75 4.55
C PRO A 40 14.16 -11.60 3.56
N VAL A 41 13.38 -12.66 3.36
CA VAL A 41 12.21 -12.66 2.48
C VAL A 41 11.09 -11.84 3.10
N VAL A 42 10.84 -11.97 4.41
CA VAL A 42 9.83 -11.14 5.10
C VAL A 42 10.20 -9.66 5.02
N ILE A 43 11.46 -9.28 5.27
CA ILE A 43 11.93 -7.89 5.12
C ILE A 43 11.68 -7.39 3.69
N ALA A 44 12.05 -8.19 2.69
CA ALA A 44 11.85 -7.84 1.29
C ALA A 44 10.37 -7.66 0.95
N THR A 45 9.49 -8.56 1.40
CA THR A 45 8.05 -8.45 1.14
C THR A 45 7.40 -7.25 1.80
N VAL A 46 7.78 -6.94 3.05
CA VAL A 46 7.27 -5.78 3.78
C VAL A 46 7.70 -4.50 3.07
N PHE A 47 8.97 -4.41 2.68
CA PHE A 47 9.49 -3.28 1.91
C PHE A 47 8.78 -3.15 0.56
N ALA A 48 8.78 -4.21 -0.25
CA ALA A 48 8.41 -4.14 -1.65
C ALA A 48 6.89 -3.97 -1.86
N THR A 49 6.07 -4.48 -0.94
CA THR A 49 4.63 -4.23 -0.93
C THR A 49 4.31 -2.74 -0.79
N TRP A 50 5.08 -2.02 0.03
CA TRP A 50 4.85 -0.61 0.33
C TRP A 50 5.62 0.33 -0.61
N PHE A 51 6.77 -0.11 -1.11
CA PHE A 51 7.59 0.61 -2.07
C PHE A 51 7.08 0.43 -3.51
N GLY A 52 5.87 0.91 -3.79
CA GLY A 52 5.23 0.83 -5.10
C GLY A 52 5.37 2.10 -5.97
N ALA A 53 4.47 2.21 -6.96
CA ALA A 53 4.28 3.39 -7.83
C ALA A 53 4.28 4.72 -7.06
N GLU A 54 3.53 4.76 -5.98
CA GLU A 54 3.35 5.93 -5.14
C GLU A 54 4.68 6.38 -4.52
N ALA A 55 5.46 5.46 -3.95
CA ALA A 55 6.73 5.80 -3.31
C ALA A 55 7.74 6.40 -4.31
N VAL A 56 7.74 5.90 -5.55
CA VAL A 56 8.70 6.34 -6.56
C VAL A 56 8.27 7.63 -7.26
N LEU A 57 7.00 7.76 -7.65
CA LEU A 57 6.51 8.88 -8.48
C LEU A 57 5.53 9.82 -7.76
N GLY A 58 4.77 9.32 -6.79
CA GLY A 58 3.78 10.10 -6.05
C GLY A 58 4.43 10.94 -4.94
N ILE A 59 5.00 10.27 -3.94
CA ILE A 59 5.65 10.88 -2.78
C ILE A 59 6.77 11.83 -3.22
N SER A 60 7.57 11.42 -4.20
CA SER A 60 8.68 12.22 -4.70
C SER A 60 8.21 13.53 -5.35
N ALA A 61 7.13 13.49 -6.12
CA ALA A 61 6.50 14.68 -6.69
C ALA A 61 5.87 15.57 -5.61
N THR A 62 5.17 14.99 -4.64
CA THR A 62 4.58 15.72 -3.50
C THR A 62 5.68 16.40 -2.67
N PHE A 63 6.79 15.71 -2.38
CA PHE A 63 7.94 16.28 -1.68
C PHE A 63 8.53 17.47 -2.46
N ALA A 64 8.68 17.36 -3.78
CA ALA A 64 9.19 18.46 -4.58
C ALA A 64 8.28 19.71 -4.51
N LYS A 65 6.95 19.52 -4.43
CA LYS A 65 5.94 20.59 -4.26
C LYS A 65 5.91 21.15 -2.84
N GLU A 66 5.75 20.29 -1.85
CA GLU A 66 5.30 20.66 -0.49
C GLU A 66 6.36 20.44 0.60
N GLY A 67 7.48 19.79 0.28
CA GLY A 67 8.52 19.42 1.24
C GLY A 67 8.06 18.29 2.19
N LEU A 68 8.80 18.10 3.30
CA LEU A 68 8.53 17.03 4.26
C LEU A 68 7.15 17.15 4.93
N ARG A 69 6.61 18.36 5.08
CA ARG A 69 5.26 18.61 5.61
C ARG A 69 4.17 17.92 4.77
N GLY A 70 4.30 17.94 3.44
CA GLY A 70 3.32 17.36 2.51
C GLY A 70 3.35 15.83 2.44
N VAL A 71 4.42 15.21 2.94
CA VAL A 71 4.64 13.75 2.89
C VAL A 71 4.56 13.10 4.28
N VAL A 72 3.87 13.74 5.23
CA VAL A 72 3.69 13.20 6.59
C VAL A 72 2.92 11.87 6.60
N ALA A 73 1.97 11.69 5.67
CA ALA A 73 1.26 10.43 5.54
C ALA A 73 2.21 9.30 5.12
N ASP A 74 3.03 9.53 4.10
CA ASP A 74 3.95 8.55 3.54
C ASP A 74 5.26 9.26 3.13
N PRO A 75 6.44 8.89 3.68
CA PRO A 75 6.78 7.65 4.38
C PRO A 75 6.60 7.61 5.89
N PHE A 76 6.31 8.73 6.55
CA PHE A 76 6.32 8.77 8.01
C PHE A 76 5.19 7.95 8.64
N GLY A 77 3.95 8.09 8.16
CA GLY A 77 2.82 7.28 8.62
C GLY A 77 2.95 5.81 8.22
N SER A 78 3.19 5.52 6.95
CA SER A 78 3.34 4.16 6.41
C SER A 78 4.44 3.36 7.12
N SER A 79 5.63 3.92 7.30
CA SER A 79 6.71 3.23 8.02
C SER A 79 6.38 2.99 9.49
N LEU A 80 5.75 3.97 10.15
CA LEU A 80 5.38 3.84 11.55
C LEU A 80 4.27 2.81 11.74
N CYS A 81 3.33 2.66 10.80
CA CYS A 81 2.39 1.53 10.76
C CYS A 81 3.15 0.19 10.85
N LEU A 82 4.09 -0.05 9.93
CA LEU A 82 4.83 -1.31 9.83
C LEU A 82 5.65 -1.60 11.11
N ILE A 83 6.27 -0.56 11.67
CA ILE A 83 7.02 -0.67 12.92
C ILE A 83 6.08 -0.97 14.10
N LEU A 84 4.96 -0.24 14.23
CA LEU A 84 3.97 -0.45 15.29
C LEU A 84 3.34 -1.84 15.21
N VAL A 85 3.04 -2.31 14.01
CA VAL A 85 2.56 -3.69 13.77
C VAL A 85 3.59 -4.68 14.29
N GLY A 86 4.85 -4.53 13.90
CA GLY A 86 5.93 -5.39 14.35
C GLY A 86 6.06 -5.44 15.88
N LEU A 87 5.98 -4.28 16.53
CA LEU A 87 6.17 -4.17 17.99
C LEU A 87 4.96 -4.64 18.80
N PHE A 88 3.74 -4.32 18.39
CA PHE A 88 2.54 -4.47 19.23
C PHE A 88 1.55 -5.53 18.75
N PHE A 89 1.40 -5.71 17.44
CA PHE A 89 0.36 -6.55 16.84
C PHE A 89 0.88 -7.91 16.38
N ALA A 90 2.08 -7.95 15.81
CA ALA A 90 2.66 -9.13 15.18
C ALA A 90 2.72 -10.36 16.11
N PRO A 91 3.13 -10.26 17.39
CA PRO A 91 3.12 -11.40 18.30
C PRO A 91 1.73 -12.02 18.48
N ARG A 92 0.70 -11.17 18.59
CA ARG A 92 -0.69 -11.60 18.81
C ARG A 92 -1.26 -12.23 17.54
N PHE A 93 -1.12 -11.56 16.40
CA PHE A 93 -1.56 -12.09 15.11
C PHE A 93 -0.88 -13.42 14.75
N TYR A 94 0.42 -13.53 15.02
CA TYR A 94 1.15 -14.76 14.72
C TYR A 94 0.61 -15.96 15.51
N ARG A 95 0.33 -15.78 16.82
CA ARG A 95 -0.17 -16.83 17.71
C ARG A 95 -1.61 -17.26 17.43
N LEU A 96 -2.45 -16.37 16.91
CA LEU A 96 -3.84 -16.69 16.57
C LEU A 96 -3.96 -17.68 15.40
N ASN A 97 -2.91 -17.82 14.59
CA ASN A 97 -2.84 -18.77 13.46
C ASN A 97 -4.04 -18.68 12.50
N LEU A 98 -4.45 -17.46 12.17
CA LEU A 98 -5.56 -17.18 11.24
C LEU A 98 -5.04 -16.96 9.82
N LEU A 99 -5.93 -17.12 8.84
CA LEU A 99 -5.63 -16.80 7.44
C LEU A 99 -5.80 -15.31 7.17
N THR A 100 -6.77 -14.68 7.84
CA THR A 100 -7.14 -13.29 7.59
C THR A 100 -7.31 -12.49 8.87
N VAL A 101 -7.16 -11.16 8.75
CA VAL A 101 -7.59 -10.23 9.80
C VAL A 101 -9.11 -10.24 9.98
N GLY A 102 -9.88 -10.61 8.94
CA GLY A 102 -11.31 -10.87 9.02
C GLY A 102 -11.67 -11.93 10.06
N ASP A 103 -10.92 -13.03 10.09
CA ASP A 103 -11.12 -14.12 11.05
C ASP A 103 -10.98 -13.62 12.49
N PHE A 104 -10.08 -12.66 12.73
CA PHE A 104 -9.93 -12.06 14.06
C PHE A 104 -11.21 -11.33 14.48
N TYR A 105 -11.82 -10.53 13.60
CA TYR A 105 -13.08 -9.86 13.91
C TYR A 105 -14.20 -10.87 14.18
N ARG A 106 -14.24 -11.99 13.45
CA ARG A 106 -15.21 -13.05 13.69
C ARG A 106 -15.05 -13.67 15.08
N LEU A 107 -13.81 -14.02 15.43
CA LEU A 107 -13.47 -14.66 16.70
C LEU A 107 -13.67 -13.72 17.88
N ARG A 108 -13.36 -12.43 17.71
CA ARG A 108 -13.43 -11.45 18.79
C ARG A 108 -14.84 -10.88 19.00
N TYR A 109 -15.62 -10.78 17.92
CA TYR A 109 -16.93 -10.14 17.92
C TYR A 109 -17.98 -11.09 17.35
N ASN A 110 -18.27 -11.00 16.06
CA ASN A 110 -19.20 -11.90 15.38
C ASN A 110 -19.03 -11.82 13.85
N ARG A 111 -19.84 -12.62 13.15
CA ARG A 111 -19.89 -12.67 11.68
C ARG A 111 -20.24 -11.34 11.01
N LEU A 112 -21.08 -10.52 11.64
CA LEU A 112 -21.48 -9.23 11.07
C LEU A 112 -20.30 -8.26 11.03
N VAL A 113 -19.57 -8.10 12.16
CA VAL A 113 -18.38 -7.24 12.22
C VAL A 113 -17.31 -7.72 11.26
N GLU A 114 -17.09 -9.04 11.17
CA GLU A 114 -16.18 -9.64 10.19
C GLU A 114 -16.49 -9.20 8.77
N VAL A 115 -17.73 -9.41 8.29
CA VAL A 115 -18.07 -9.13 6.89
C VAL A 115 -18.00 -7.63 6.59
N LEU A 116 -18.49 -6.78 7.51
CA LEU A 116 -18.44 -5.32 7.34
C LEU A 116 -16.99 -4.82 7.24
N CYS A 117 -16.13 -5.22 8.17
CA CYS A 117 -14.71 -4.85 8.14
C CYS A 117 -14.01 -5.42 6.89
N ALA A 118 -14.25 -6.69 6.56
CA ALA A 118 -13.62 -7.34 5.40
C ALA A 118 -13.97 -6.63 4.08
N VAL A 119 -15.24 -6.24 3.89
CA VAL A 119 -15.67 -5.51 2.69
C VAL A 119 -15.04 -4.11 2.64
N CYS A 120 -15.03 -3.37 3.75
CA CYS A 120 -14.40 -2.04 3.80
C CYS A 120 -12.88 -2.09 3.58
N ILE A 121 -12.19 -3.08 4.17
CA ILE A 121 -10.76 -3.29 3.92
C ILE A 121 -10.53 -3.71 2.47
N ALA A 122 -11.39 -4.54 1.86
CA ALA A 122 -11.22 -4.96 0.47
C ALA A 122 -11.44 -3.80 -0.51
N ALA A 123 -12.46 -2.97 -0.24
CA ALA A 123 -12.76 -1.78 -1.02
C ALA A 123 -11.63 -0.76 -0.96
N SER A 124 -10.90 -0.69 0.16
CA SER A 124 -9.76 0.20 0.29
C SER A 124 -8.69 -0.10 -0.78
N TYR A 125 -8.33 -1.36 -1.02
CA TYR A 125 -7.32 -1.70 -2.03
C TYR A 125 -7.61 -1.24 -3.47
N LEU A 126 -8.86 -0.91 -3.81
CA LEU A 126 -9.25 -0.51 -5.16
C LEU A 126 -8.44 0.69 -5.66
N GLY A 127 -8.30 1.74 -4.84
CA GLY A 127 -7.54 2.93 -5.20
C GLY A 127 -6.04 2.65 -5.27
N TRP A 128 -5.53 1.85 -4.33
CA TRP A 128 -4.11 1.54 -4.26
C TRP A 128 -3.61 0.73 -5.47
N VAL A 129 -4.34 -0.32 -5.86
CA VAL A 129 -3.96 -1.12 -7.03
C VAL A 129 -4.18 -0.35 -8.33
N ALA A 130 -5.23 0.48 -8.41
CA ALA A 130 -5.48 1.33 -9.58
C ALA A 130 -4.31 2.28 -9.85
N ALA A 131 -3.72 2.83 -8.79
CA ALA A 131 -2.53 3.68 -8.87
C ALA A 131 -1.33 2.92 -9.46
N GLN A 132 -1.14 1.64 -9.10
CA GLN A 132 -0.09 0.80 -9.68
C GLN A 132 -0.29 0.59 -11.20
N PHE A 133 -1.51 0.26 -11.63
CA PHE A 133 -1.80 0.08 -13.05
C PHE A 133 -1.58 1.37 -13.84
N LYS A 134 -2.00 2.52 -13.32
CA LYS A 134 -1.77 3.84 -13.95
C LYS A 134 -0.28 4.10 -14.21
N VAL A 135 0.60 3.84 -13.23
CA VAL A 135 2.05 3.99 -13.42
C VAL A 135 2.61 2.99 -14.40
N PHE A 136 2.14 1.74 -14.35
CA PHE A 136 2.57 0.75 -15.34
C PHE A 136 2.30 1.24 -16.77
N GLY A 137 1.09 1.77 -17.00
CA GLY A 137 0.71 2.36 -18.28
C GLY A 137 1.54 3.58 -18.65
N LEU A 138 1.80 4.47 -17.68
CA LEU A 138 2.62 5.67 -17.86
C LEU A 138 4.05 5.30 -18.29
N VAL A 139 4.67 4.35 -17.60
CA VAL A 139 6.04 3.90 -17.90
C VAL A 139 6.12 3.30 -19.29
N LEU A 140 5.18 2.44 -19.67
CA LEU A 140 5.16 1.88 -21.02
C LEU A 140 4.95 2.97 -22.08
N ASN A 141 4.07 3.94 -21.83
CA ASN A 141 3.86 5.05 -22.74
C ASN A 141 5.13 5.87 -22.96
N VAL A 142 5.82 6.24 -21.88
CA VAL A 142 7.08 7.01 -21.93
C VAL A 142 8.20 6.23 -22.62
N VAL A 143 8.42 4.96 -22.25
CA VAL A 143 9.50 4.13 -22.79
C VAL A 143 9.31 3.79 -24.28
N THR A 144 8.06 3.82 -24.76
CA THR A 144 7.71 3.55 -26.15
C THR A 144 7.48 4.80 -26.98
N ASP A 145 7.75 5.99 -26.42
CA ASP A 145 7.55 7.28 -27.07
C ASP A 145 6.11 7.43 -27.63
N GLY A 146 5.13 7.05 -26.82
CA GLY A 146 3.71 7.12 -27.17
C GLY A 146 3.17 5.96 -28.01
N ALA A 147 4.01 5.06 -28.53
CA ALA A 147 3.54 3.95 -29.37
C ALA A 147 2.58 3.00 -28.62
N VAL A 148 2.76 2.84 -27.31
CA VAL A 148 1.77 2.22 -26.42
C VAL A 148 1.03 3.31 -25.68
N SER A 149 -0.28 3.44 -25.92
CA SER A 149 -1.10 4.38 -25.14
C SER A 149 -1.17 3.95 -23.67
N GLN A 150 -1.32 4.92 -22.76
CA GLN A 150 -1.39 4.64 -21.33
C GLN A 150 -2.49 3.62 -20.97
N PRO A 151 -3.74 3.69 -21.49
CA PRO A 151 -4.76 2.67 -21.24
C PRO A 151 -4.33 1.25 -21.66
N VAL A 152 -3.69 1.11 -22.83
CA VAL A 152 -3.18 -0.19 -23.29
C VAL A 152 -2.07 -0.68 -22.37
N GLY A 153 -1.17 0.20 -21.94
CA GLY A 153 -0.12 -0.15 -20.99
C GLY A 153 -0.67 -0.58 -19.62
N MET A 154 -1.78 0.00 -19.16
CA MET A 154 -2.48 -0.40 -17.93
C MET A 154 -3.02 -1.83 -18.05
N VAL A 155 -3.64 -2.17 -19.19
CA VAL A 155 -4.13 -3.53 -19.48
C VAL A 155 -2.97 -4.53 -19.50
N ILE A 156 -1.86 -4.19 -20.16
CA ILE A 156 -0.66 -5.04 -20.20
C ILE A 156 -0.13 -5.29 -18.78
N GLY A 157 0.01 -4.23 -17.98
CA GLY A 157 0.45 -4.33 -16.59
C GLY A 157 -0.45 -5.21 -15.75
N ALA A 158 -1.77 -5.03 -15.86
CA ALA A 158 -2.76 -5.84 -15.15
C ALA A 158 -2.63 -7.32 -15.52
N VAL A 159 -2.53 -7.65 -16.81
CA VAL A 159 -2.37 -9.04 -17.28
C VAL A 159 -1.08 -9.67 -16.73
N ILE A 160 0.05 -8.95 -16.83
CA ILE A 160 1.35 -9.45 -16.36
C ILE A 160 1.32 -9.78 -14.87
N VAL A 161 0.86 -8.84 -14.05
CA VAL A 161 0.77 -9.01 -12.60
C VAL A 161 -0.22 -10.14 -12.26
N LEU A 162 -1.35 -10.18 -12.96
CA LEU A 162 -2.40 -11.18 -12.71
C LEU A 162 -1.90 -12.60 -12.95
N VAL A 163 -1.10 -12.84 -13.99
CA VAL A 163 -0.63 -14.19 -14.35
C VAL A 163 0.08 -14.85 -13.17
N TYR A 164 1.16 -14.26 -12.64
CA TYR A 164 1.89 -14.92 -11.56
C TYR A 164 1.18 -14.81 -10.20
N THR A 165 0.39 -13.76 -9.96
CA THR A 165 -0.35 -13.60 -8.69
C THR A 165 -1.45 -14.65 -8.57
N THR A 166 -2.19 -14.90 -9.64
CA THR A 166 -3.32 -15.86 -9.66
C THR A 166 -2.83 -17.30 -9.49
N PHE A 167 -1.74 -17.70 -10.15
CA PHE A 167 -1.26 -19.07 -9.98
C PHE A 167 -0.47 -19.24 -8.67
N GLY A 168 0.29 -18.21 -8.32
CA GLY A 168 1.40 -18.32 -7.38
C GLY A 168 1.18 -17.80 -5.98
N GLY A 169 0.10 -17.03 -5.73
CA GLY A 169 -0.26 -16.52 -4.41
C GLY A 169 0.90 -15.89 -3.64
N MET A 170 0.85 -15.98 -2.31
CA MET A 170 1.81 -15.34 -1.41
C MET A 170 3.22 -15.88 -1.59
N PHE A 171 3.37 -17.15 -1.94
CA PHE A 171 4.70 -17.74 -2.16
C PHE A 171 5.41 -17.10 -3.35
N SER A 172 4.70 -16.90 -4.46
CA SER A 172 5.31 -16.30 -5.66
C SER A 172 5.55 -14.82 -5.51
N VAL A 173 4.62 -14.10 -4.84
CA VAL A 173 4.81 -12.72 -4.42
C VAL A 173 6.10 -12.61 -3.58
N ALA A 174 6.27 -13.46 -2.58
CA ALA A 174 7.43 -13.39 -1.68
C ALA A 174 8.78 -13.60 -2.36
N ILE A 175 8.85 -14.57 -3.29
CA ILE A 175 10.08 -14.81 -4.06
C ILE A 175 10.36 -13.65 -5.02
N LEU A 176 9.34 -13.12 -5.69
CA LEU A 176 9.50 -11.98 -6.57
C LEU A 176 9.95 -10.74 -5.81
N ASP A 177 9.31 -10.42 -4.69
CA ASP A 177 9.68 -9.29 -3.83
C ASP A 177 11.16 -9.36 -3.43
N PHE A 178 11.65 -10.56 -3.07
CA PHE A 178 13.05 -10.78 -2.71
C PHE A 178 14.02 -10.57 -3.87
N VAL A 179 13.63 -10.85 -5.10
CA VAL A 179 14.45 -10.58 -6.30
C VAL A 179 14.35 -9.11 -6.70
N GLN A 180 13.14 -8.55 -6.67
CA GLN A 180 12.82 -7.21 -7.16
C GLN A 180 13.38 -6.12 -6.27
N ILE A 181 13.45 -6.34 -4.95
CA ILE A 181 14.06 -5.36 -4.02
C ILE A 181 15.50 -5.02 -4.42
N SER A 182 16.29 -5.98 -4.93
CA SER A 182 17.65 -5.69 -5.38
C SER A 182 17.68 -4.81 -6.64
N VAL A 183 16.75 -5.03 -7.57
CA VAL A 183 16.61 -4.21 -8.78
C VAL A 183 16.16 -2.80 -8.43
N ILE A 184 15.19 -2.67 -7.52
CA ILE A 184 14.68 -1.39 -7.03
C ILE A 184 15.79 -0.62 -6.32
N MET A 185 16.42 -1.23 -5.32
CA MET A 185 17.39 -0.55 -4.48
C MET A 185 18.65 -0.20 -5.24
N GLY A 186 19.26 -1.18 -5.91
CA GLY A 186 20.46 -0.95 -6.72
C GLY A 186 20.19 0.01 -7.86
N GLY A 187 19.02 -0.10 -8.50
CA GLY A 187 18.64 0.76 -9.61
C GLY A 187 18.50 2.21 -9.18
N LEU A 188 17.67 2.51 -8.17
CA LEU A 188 17.45 3.89 -7.75
C LEU A 188 18.71 4.54 -7.15
N LEU A 189 19.55 3.78 -6.43
CA LEU A 189 20.84 4.30 -5.94
C LEU A 189 21.81 4.59 -7.09
N TYR A 190 21.85 3.76 -8.13
CA TYR A 190 22.65 4.02 -9.32
C TYR A 190 22.19 5.32 -10.00
N ILE A 191 20.89 5.50 -10.18
CA ILE A 191 20.33 6.73 -10.77
C ILE A 191 20.60 7.95 -9.89
N ALA A 192 20.47 7.83 -8.58
CA ALA A 192 20.82 8.91 -7.65
C ALA A 192 22.27 9.34 -7.79
N SER A 193 23.20 8.40 -8.00
CA SER A 193 24.61 8.76 -8.23
C SER A 193 24.81 9.58 -9.51
N ILE A 194 24.18 9.19 -10.63
CA ILE A 194 24.23 9.93 -11.90
C ILE A 194 23.62 11.32 -11.77
N VAL A 195 22.37 11.39 -11.28
CA VAL A 195 21.63 12.66 -11.18
C VAL A 195 22.35 13.62 -10.23
N SER A 196 22.91 13.12 -9.12
CA SER A 196 23.72 13.96 -8.22
C SER A 196 24.95 14.55 -8.91
N GLY A 197 25.58 13.80 -9.83
CA GLY A 197 26.73 14.29 -10.61
C GLY A 197 26.39 15.44 -11.56
N LEU A 198 25.16 15.47 -12.08
CA LEU A 198 24.70 16.54 -12.99
C LEU A 198 24.60 17.92 -12.29
N VAL A 199 24.39 17.92 -10.98
CA VAL A 199 24.13 19.13 -10.17
C VAL A 199 25.28 19.46 -9.20
N GLY A 200 26.44 18.81 -9.35
CA GLY A 200 27.62 19.08 -8.53
C GLY A 200 27.68 18.31 -7.19
N GLY A 201 26.81 17.32 -6.99
CA GLY A 201 26.86 16.38 -5.87
C GLY A 201 25.62 16.41 -4.97
N VAL A 202 25.54 15.42 -4.07
CA VAL A 202 24.40 15.23 -3.16
C VAL A 202 24.21 16.43 -2.21
N GLY A 203 25.31 17.01 -1.72
CA GLY A 203 25.27 18.16 -0.79
C GLY A 203 24.54 19.37 -1.38
N VAL A 204 24.79 19.68 -2.66
CA VAL A 204 24.16 20.82 -3.35
C VAL A 204 22.64 20.70 -3.35
N VAL A 205 22.11 19.50 -3.60
CA VAL A 205 20.67 19.24 -3.62
C VAL A 205 20.06 19.39 -2.23
N ILE A 206 20.73 18.84 -1.21
CA ILE A 206 20.26 18.87 0.18
C ILE A 206 20.28 20.31 0.72
N ASP A 207 21.36 21.05 0.48
CA ASP A 207 21.50 22.44 0.93
C ASP A 207 20.47 23.33 0.24
N HIS A 208 20.22 23.12 -1.05
CA HIS A 208 19.16 23.81 -1.78
C HIS A 208 17.76 23.46 -1.23
N ALA A 209 17.51 22.20 -0.87
CA ALA A 209 16.26 21.77 -0.25
C ALA A 209 16.05 22.41 1.12
N ALA A 210 17.11 22.46 1.93
CA ALA A 210 17.10 23.09 3.24
C ALA A 210 16.81 24.59 3.14
N ALA A 211 17.52 25.29 2.25
CA ALA A 211 17.34 26.73 2.02
C ALA A 211 15.93 27.07 1.50
N ALA A 212 15.32 26.18 0.71
CA ALA A 212 13.94 26.31 0.24
C ALA A 212 12.88 25.88 1.27
N GLY A 213 13.27 25.52 2.51
CA GLY A 213 12.37 25.09 3.58
C GLY A 213 11.73 23.71 3.35
N LYS A 214 12.22 22.93 2.38
CA LYS A 214 11.64 21.62 2.01
C LYS A 214 11.92 20.55 3.06
N LEU A 215 12.95 20.74 3.89
CA LEU A 215 13.32 19.83 4.97
C LEU A 215 12.66 20.18 6.31
N ASP A 216 11.85 21.25 6.36
CA ASP A 216 11.04 21.52 7.54
C ASP A 216 9.95 20.45 7.67
N PHE A 217 9.94 19.72 8.78
CA PHE A 217 8.95 18.66 9.01
C PHE A 217 7.67 19.17 9.68
N PHE A 218 7.81 19.97 10.75
CA PHE A 218 6.66 20.39 11.53
C PHE A 218 5.97 21.63 10.95
N PRO A 219 4.63 21.69 10.97
CA PRO A 219 3.90 22.88 10.57
C PRO A 219 4.08 24.01 11.59
N PRO A 220 3.71 25.26 11.24
CA PRO A 220 3.63 26.36 12.20
C PRO A 220 2.79 25.95 13.43
N PRO A 221 3.10 26.45 14.64
CA PRO A 221 2.45 26.08 15.90
C PRO A 221 1.04 26.69 16.03
N THR A 222 0.16 26.37 15.08
CA THR A 222 -1.22 26.83 15.01
C THR A 222 -2.15 25.62 14.95
N PHE A 223 -3.29 25.72 15.61
CA PHE A 223 -4.29 24.65 15.61
C PHE A 223 -4.73 24.30 14.18
N ALA A 224 -4.94 25.32 13.34
CA ALA A 224 -5.34 25.14 11.95
C ALA A 224 -4.36 24.34 11.09
N ALA A 225 -3.06 24.38 11.41
CA ALA A 225 -2.04 23.61 10.67
C ALA A 225 -1.79 22.22 11.28
N TRP A 226 -1.90 22.07 12.61
CA TRP A 226 -1.64 20.80 13.29
C TRP A 226 -2.75 19.77 13.12
N VAL A 227 -4.02 20.18 13.11
CA VAL A 227 -5.16 19.26 12.93
C VAL A 227 -5.08 18.48 11.60
N PRO A 228 -4.93 19.13 10.42
CA PRO A 228 -4.80 18.41 9.15
C PRO A 228 -3.51 17.58 9.08
N PHE A 229 -2.40 18.09 9.61
CA PHE A 229 -1.13 17.38 9.66
C PHE A 229 -1.23 16.06 10.44
N ILE A 230 -1.80 16.12 11.66
CA ILE A 230 -2.05 14.92 12.47
C ILE A 230 -3.05 14.01 11.78
N GLY A 231 -4.13 14.57 11.20
CA GLY A 231 -5.14 13.82 10.46
C GLY A 231 -4.52 12.98 9.35
N ALA A 232 -3.71 13.57 8.47
CA ALA A 232 -3.01 12.86 7.40
C ALA A 232 -2.04 11.80 7.94
N TRP A 233 -1.27 12.15 8.98
CA TRP A 233 -0.30 11.25 9.58
C TRP A 233 -0.95 10.00 10.18
N ILE A 234 -1.98 10.16 11.01
CA ILE A 234 -2.65 9.03 11.66
C ILE A 234 -3.46 8.20 10.66
N THR A 235 -3.93 8.79 9.57
CA THR A 235 -4.71 8.08 8.55
C THR A 235 -3.87 6.98 7.93
N MET A 236 -2.66 7.32 7.48
CA MET A 236 -1.75 6.33 6.93
C MET A 236 -1.14 5.44 8.03
N MET A 237 -0.84 5.99 9.21
CA MET A 237 -0.22 5.22 10.30
C MET A 237 -1.17 4.18 10.91
N LEU A 238 -2.38 4.55 11.30
CA LEU A 238 -3.32 3.68 12.00
C LEU A 238 -4.31 3.01 11.05
N GLY A 239 -4.72 3.71 9.98
CA GLY A 239 -5.64 3.16 8.97
C GLY A 239 -5.05 1.98 8.20
N SER A 240 -3.72 1.86 8.15
CA SER A 240 -3.04 0.76 7.48
C SER A 240 -2.91 -0.50 8.33
N ILE A 241 -2.96 -0.40 9.67
CA ILE A 241 -2.79 -1.55 10.58
C ILE A 241 -3.81 -2.68 10.32
N PRO A 242 -5.10 -2.40 10.05
CA PRO A 242 -6.09 -3.43 9.77
C PRO A 242 -5.97 -4.11 8.41
N GLN A 243 -5.03 -3.69 7.57
CA GLN A 243 -4.95 -4.21 6.23
C GLN A 243 -4.54 -5.69 6.19
N GLN A 244 -5.11 -6.40 5.22
CA GLN A 244 -4.85 -7.81 5.05
C GLN A 244 -3.41 -8.06 4.59
N ASP A 245 -2.80 -7.20 3.78
CA ASP A 245 -1.42 -7.38 3.35
C ASP A 245 -0.47 -7.34 4.56
N VAL A 246 -0.62 -6.36 5.45
CA VAL A 246 0.13 -6.24 6.70
C VAL A 246 -0.02 -7.51 7.56
N PHE A 247 -1.26 -7.94 7.79
CA PHE A 247 -1.56 -9.17 8.54
C PHE A 247 -0.90 -10.40 7.88
N GLN A 248 -1.04 -10.52 6.57
CA GLN A 248 -0.57 -11.65 5.79
C GLN A 248 0.96 -11.78 5.81
N ARG A 249 1.72 -10.67 5.84
CA ARG A 249 3.20 -10.72 5.94
C ARG A 249 3.64 -11.20 7.32
N VAL A 250 2.97 -10.74 8.37
CA VAL A 250 3.19 -11.22 9.74
C VAL A 250 2.94 -12.72 9.83
N THR A 251 1.80 -13.20 9.34
CA THR A 251 1.43 -14.62 9.45
C THR A 251 2.19 -15.54 8.51
N SER A 252 2.78 -15.02 7.43
CA SER A 252 3.59 -15.81 6.49
C SER A 252 5.01 -16.10 6.98
N ALA A 253 5.47 -15.38 8.02
CA ALA A 253 6.78 -15.61 8.62
C ALA A 253 6.91 -17.04 9.18
N LYS A 254 8.14 -17.58 9.19
CA LYS A 254 8.42 -18.93 9.73
C LYS A 254 8.26 -19.06 11.24
N ASP A 255 8.40 -17.96 11.98
CA ASP A 255 8.29 -17.90 13.43
C ASP A 255 7.91 -16.47 13.88
N GLU A 256 7.43 -16.35 15.12
CA GLU A 256 6.98 -15.08 15.70
C GLU A 256 8.11 -14.03 15.71
N ARG A 257 9.34 -14.44 16.03
CA ARG A 257 10.50 -13.54 16.08
C ARG A 257 10.79 -12.97 14.70
N THR A 258 10.64 -13.77 13.66
CA THR A 258 10.78 -13.38 12.25
C THR A 258 9.67 -12.45 11.84
N ALA A 259 8.42 -12.68 12.29
CA ALA A 259 7.29 -11.79 12.02
C ALA A 259 7.52 -10.37 12.59
N VAL A 260 7.95 -10.30 13.86
CA VAL A 260 8.27 -9.03 14.54
C VAL A 260 9.44 -8.32 13.86
N ARG A 261 10.59 -9.01 13.73
CA ARG A 261 11.80 -8.40 13.17
C ARG A 261 11.62 -8.02 11.70
N GLY A 262 10.93 -8.86 10.92
CA GLY A 262 10.67 -8.60 9.51
C GLY A 262 9.83 -7.34 9.30
N SER A 263 8.79 -7.15 10.11
CA SER A 263 7.94 -5.96 10.06
C SER A 263 8.70 -4.69 10.45
N VAL A 264 9.46 -4.71 11.55
CA VAL A 264 10.24 -3.55 12.03
C VAL A 264 11.38 -3.20 11.06
N LEU A 265 12.17 -4.19 10.63
CA LEU A 265 13.31 -3.95 9.74
C LEU A 265 12.85 -3.57 8.33
N GLY A 266 11.77 -4.19 7.83
CA GLY A 266 11.15 -3.83 6.55
C GLY A 266 10.58 -2.41 6.56
N GLY A 267 9.85 -2.03 7.62
CA GLY A 267 9.34 -0.67 7.79
C GLY A 267 10.44 0.39 7.93
N GLY A 268 11.51 0.07 8.67
CA GLY A 268 12.68 0.96 8.77
C GLY A 268 13.44 1.10 7.45
N LEU A 269 13.59 0.00 6.70
CA LEU A 269 14.21 0.04 5.37
C LEU A 269 13.36 0.88 4.40
N TYR A 270 12.04 0.69 4.41
CA TYR A 270 11.09 1.49 3.63
C TYR A 270 11.25 2.99 3.91
N PHE A 271 11.24 3.37 5.19
CA PHE A 271 11.41 4.75 5.63
C PHE A 271 12.67 5.39 5.06
N CYS A 272 13.83 4.76 5.29
CA CYS A 272 15.11 5.28 4.84
C CYS A 272 15.20 5.37 3.31
N PHE A 273 14.64 4.39 2.61
CA PHE A 273 14.80 4.30 1.16
C PHE A 273 13.88 5.25 0.38
N CYS A 274 12.73 5.66 0.94
CA CYS A 274 11.85 6.65 0.32
C CYS A 274 12.51 8.03 0.11
N PHE A 275 13.58 8.34 0.85
CA PHE A 275 14.36 9.55 0.62
C PHE A 275 15.12 9.55 -0.72
N VAL A 276 15.38 8.39 -1.32
CA VAL A 276 16.07 8.29 -2.61
C VAL A 276 15.24 8.85 -3.76
N PRO A 277 13.99 8.38 -4.02
CA PRO A 277 13.15 8.98 -5.06
C PRO A 277 12.78 10.44 -4.74
N MET A 278 12.60 10.82 -3.47
CA MET A 278 12.40 12.23 -3.08
C MET A 278 13.60 13.11 -3.47
N PHE A 279 14.82 12.64 -3.21
CA PHE A 279 16.05 13.29 -3.65
C PHE A 279 16.10 13.43 -5.17
N LEU A 280 15.77 12.36 -5.91
CA LEU A 280 15.76 12.38 -7.37
C LEU A 280 14.77 13.42 -7.92
N ALA A 281 13.55 13.49 -7.37
CA ALA A 281 12.53 14.42 -7.85
C ALA A 281 12.90 15.86 -7.52
N TYR A 282 13.50 16.11 -6.36
CA TYR A 282 13.95 17.44 -6.02
C TYR A 282 15.19 17.86 -6.84
N ALA A 283 16.11 16.95 -7.13
CA ALA A 283 17.24 17.23 -8.01
C ALA A 283 16.80 17.67 -9.41
N ALA A 284 15.63 17.23 -9.89
CA ALA A 284 15.03 17.71 -11.14
C ALA A 284 14.87 19.24 -11.18
N THR A 285 14.59 19.87 -10.03
CA THR A 285 14.46 21.34 -9.90
C THR A 285 15.76 22.09 -10.18
N LEU A 286 16.91 21.41 -10.05
CA LEU A 286 18.24 21.97 -10.26
C LEU A 286 18.81 21.61 -11.63
N VAL A 287 18.47 20.44 -12.17
CA VAL A 287 18.93 19.99 -13.49
C VAL A 287 18.25 20.80 -14.61
N ASP A 288 16.92 20.92 -14.56
CA ASP A 288 16.14 21.69 -15.53
C ASP A 288 14.91 22.34 -14.86
N PRO A 289 15.08 23.56 -14.31
CA PRO A 289 14.00 24.27 -13.62
C PRO A 289 12.78 24.57 -14.51
N ALA A 290 13.00 24.81 -15.80
CA ALA A 290 11.95 25.18 -16.75
C ALA A 290 11.08 23.97 -17.10
N LEU A 291 11.73 22.84 -17.38
CA LEU A 291 11.05 21.56 -17.58
C LEU A 291 10.29 21.14 -16.32
N PHE A 292 10.94 21.25 -15.15
CA PHE A 292 10.30 20.90 -13.88
C PHE A 292 9.00 21.68 -13.68
N THR A 293 9.04 23.01 -13.82
CA THR A 293 7.85 23.86 -13.65
C THR A 293 6.73 23.47 -14.61
N THR A 294 7.07 23.25 -15.88
CA THR A 294 6.10 22.85 -16.92
C THR A 294 5.42 21.51 -16.58
N LEU A 295 6.20 20.50 -16.19
CA LEU A 295 5.67 19.19 -15.83
C LEU A 295 4.90 19.23 -14.51
N LEU A 296 5.29 20.10 -13.57
CA LEU A 296 4.62 20.24 -12.29
C LEU A 296 3.15 20.67 -12.44
N ASP A 297 2.91 21.56 -13.40
CA ASP A 297 1.61 22.12 -13.74
C ASP A 297 0.77 21.18 -14.62
N GLN A 298 1.42 20.40 -15.49
CA GLN A 298 0.75 19.44 -16.37
C GLN A 298 0.44 18.12 -15.67
N ASP A 299 1.47 17.40 -15.25
CA ASP A 299 1.40 16.17 -14.49
C ASP A 299 2.72 15.93 -13.74
N SER A 300 2.70 16.18 -12.43
CA SER A 300 3.89 16.06 -11.60
C SER A 300 4.46 14.63 -11.54
N GLN A 301 3.70 13.61 -11.96
CA GLN A 301 4.17 12.22 -12.03
C GLN A 301 5.15 12.00 -13.20
N LEU A 302 5.14 12.89 -14.20
CA LEU A 302 6.06 12.86 -15.35
C LEU A 302 7.44 13.44 -15.04
N VAL A 303 7.61 14.17 -13.93
CA VAL A 303 8.86 14.85 -13.58
C VAL A 303 10.05 13.88 -13.62
N LEU A 304 9.97 12.79 -12.87
CA LEU A 304 11.06 11.82 -12.80
C LEU A 304 11.28 11.05 -14.11
N PRO A 305 10.25 10.42 -14.73
CA PRO A 305 10.42 9.73 -16.01
C PRO A 305 11.04 10.61 -17.10
N THR A 306 10.60 11.87 -17.20
CA THR A 306 11.06 12.80 -18.24
C THR A 306 12.50 13.25 -17.99
N LEU A 307 12.84 13.57 -16.73
CA LEU A 307 14.22 13.89 -16.35
C LEU A 307 15.17 12.77 -16.77
N ILE A 308 14.82 11.53 -16.45
CA ILE A 308 15.66 10.37 -16.77
C ILE A 308 15.80 10.17 -18.28
N MET A 309 14.70 10.31 -19.03
CA MET A 309 14.71 10.19 -20.49
C MET A 309 15.59 11.25 -21.17
N GLN A 310 15.59 12.49 -20.68
CA GLN A 310 16.26 13.61 -21.34
C GLN A 310 17.72 13.82 -20.89
N HIS A 311 18.04 13.50 -19.63
CA HIS A 311 19.32 13.89 -19.03
C HIS A 311 20.22 12.74 -18.61
N THR A 312 19.82 11.48 -18.82
CA THR A 312 20.65 10.33 -18.42
C THR A 312 20.99 9.40 -19.60
N PRO A 313 22.13 8.69 -19.55
CA PRO A 313 22.50 7.72 -20.57
C PRO A 313 21.49 6.56 -20.68
N VAL A 314 21.43 5.90 -21.82
CA VAL A 314 20.44 4.84 -22.07
C VAL A 314 20.50 3.69 -21.06
N LEU A 315 21.69 3.36 -20.53
CA LEU A 315 21.82 2.35 -19.47
C LEU A 315 21.08 2.78 -18.20
N ALA A 316 21.17 4.05 -17.81
CA ALA A 316 20.46 4.60 -16.66
C ALA A 316 18.95 4.59 -16.90
N GLN A 317 18.50 4.95 -18.10
CA GLN A 317 17.08 4.87 -18.47
C GLN A 317 16.55 3.44 -18.30
N ILE A 318 17.26 2.43 -18.81
CA ILE A 318 16.89 1.01 -18.67
C ILE A 318 16.78 0.61 -17.21
N VAL A 319 17.78 0.95 -16.40
CA VAL A 319 17.84 0.60 -14.97
C VAL A 319 16.71 1.28 -14.20
N PHE A 320 16.44 2.56 -14.46
CA PHE A 320 15.36 3.31 -13.80
C PHE A 320 13.99 2.70 -14.11
N PHE A 321 13.64 2.53 -15.38
CA PHE A 321 12.33 1.99 -15.75
C PHE A 321 12.17 0.52 -15.32
N GLY A 322 13.26 -0.26 -15.32
CA GLY A 322 13.28 -1.58 -14.72
C GLY A 322 12.96 -1.54 -13.22
N ALA A 323 13.58 -0.63 -12.46
CA ALA A 323 13.31 -0.44 -11.04
C ALA A 323 11.87 0.03 -10.77
N VAL A 324 11.34 0.97 -11.54
CA VAL A 324 9.94 1.43 -11.40
C VAL A 324 8.97 0.29 -11.68
N LEU A 325 9.14 -0.44 -12.79
CA LEU A 325 8.28 -1.60 -13.09
C LEU A 325 8.38 -2.70 -12.03
N SER A 326 9.56 -2.90 -11.45
CA SER A 326 9.77 -3.82 -10.33
C SER A 326 8.93 -3.44 -9.12
N ALA A 327 9.01 -2.18 -8.70
CA ALA A 327 8.25 -1.62 -7.58
C ALA A 327 6.74 -1.75 -7.82
N VAL A 328 6.28 -1.38 -9.01
CA VAL A 328 4.86 -1.44 -9.39
C VAL A 328 4.34 -2.87 -9.39
N MET A 329 5.08 -3.82 -9.96
CA MET A 329 4.67 -5.23 -10.03
C MET A 329 4.61 -5.90 -8.66
N SER A 330 5.61 -5.65 -7.81
CA SER A 330 5.65 -6.17 -6.44
C SER A 330 4.43 -5.67 -5.65
N CYS A 331 4.25 -4.35 -5.60
CA CYS A 331 3.13 -3.73 -4.89
C CYS A 331 1.77 -4.17 -5.45
N ALA A 332 1.56 -4.18 -6.77
CA ALA A 332 0.30 -4.60 -7.37
C ALA A 332 -0.03 -6.07 -7.06
N SER A 333 0.94 -6.97 -7.09
CA SER A 333 0.71 -8.38 -6.78
C SER A 333 0.30 -8.61 -5.33
N ALA A 334 0.95 -7.91 -4.40
CA ALA A 334 0.65 -7.93 -2.99
C ALA A 334 -0.77 -7.42 -2.68
N THR A 335 -1.12 -6.29 -3.28
CA THR A 335 -2.37 -5.56 -3.05
C THR A 335 -3.55 -6.11 -3.86
N LEU A 336 -3.31 -6.96 -4.86
CA LEU A 336 -4.35 -7.80 -5.48
C LEU A 336 -4.63 -9.05 -4.63
N LEU A 337 -3.58 -9.68 -4.11
CA LEU A 337 -3.71 -10.94 -3.37
C LEU A 337 -4.45 -10.75 -2.05
N ALA A 338 -4.07 -9.73 -1.27
CA ALA A 338 -4.63 -9.47 0.06
C ALA A 338 -6.16 -9.34 0.09
N PRO A 339 -6.81 -8.40 -0.64
CA PRO A 339 -8.26 -8.29 -0.66
C PRO A 339 -8.93 -9.54 -1.21
N SER A 340 -8.29 -10.24 -2.15
CA SER A 340 -8.86 -11.45 -2.75
C SER A 340 -8.92 -12.62 -1.77
N VAL A 341 -7.87 -12.82 -0.96
CA VAL A 341 -7.86 -13.81 0.12
C VAL A 341 -8.93 -13.48 1.15
N MET A 342 -9.03 -12.20 1.54
CA MET A 342 -9.99 -11.75 2.54
C MET A 342 -11.45 -11.87 2.06
N LEU A 343 -11.76 -11.45 0.83
CA LEU A 343 -13.09 -11.61 0.25
C LEU A 343 -13.46 -13.10 0.11
N SER A 344 -12.49 -13.94 -0.29
CA SER A 344 -12.72 -15.37 -0.43
C SER A 344 -13.02 -16.04 0.91
N GLU A 345 -12.17 -15.84 1.92
CA GLU A 345 -12.31 -16.46 3.24
C GLU A 345 -13.47 -15.87 4.05
N ASN A 346 -13.57 -14.54 4.11
CA ASN A 346 -14.47 -13.88 5.05
C ASN A 346 -15.82 -13.53 4.45
N VAL A 347 -15.99 -13.47 3.13
CA VAL A 347 -17.29 -13.13 2.52
C VAL A 347 -17.85 -14.35 1.80
N ILE A 348 -17.13 -14.86 0.80
CA ILE A 348 -17.65 -15.84 -0.16
C ILE A 348 -17.74 -17.25 0.44
N LYS A 349 -16.76 -17.69 1.22
CA LYS A 349 -16.74 -19.04 1.81
C LYS A 349 -17.98 -19.36 2.65
N GLY A 350 -18.50 -18.38 3.37
CA GLY A 350 -19.73 -18.54 4.16
C GLY A 350 -20.99 -18.74 3.31
N MET A 351 -20.97 -18.31 2.04
CA MET A 351 -22.07 -18.49 1.08
C MET A 351 -21.96 -19.80 0.29
N LEU A 352 -20.78 -20.43 0.30
CA LEU A 352 -20.47 -21.68 -0.40
C LEU A 352 -20.09 -22.77 0.62
N PRO A 353 -21.07 -23.35 1.34
CA PRO A 353 -20.76 -24.37 2.34
C PRO A 353 -20.18 -25.62 1.68
N ARG A 354 -19.23 -26.27 2.37
CA ARG A 354 -18.63 -27.59 2.03
C ARG A 354 -17.66 -27.63 0.85
N LEU A 355 -16.92 -26.54 0.58
CA LEU A 355 -15.82 -26.58 -0.39
C LEU A 355 -14.66 -27.44 0.13
N SER A 356 -14.11 -28.29 -0.74
CA SER A 356 -12.78 -28.89 -0.52
C SER A 356 -11.69 -27.82 -0.62
N ASP A 357 -10.49 -28.10 -0.08
CA ASP A 357 -9.37 -27.14 -0.12
C ASP A 357 -8.98 -26.76 -1.57
N GLY A 358 -9.02 -27.73 -2.49
CA GLY A 358 -8.74 -27.49 -3.91
C GLY A 358 -9.80 -26.64 -4.61
N GLU A 359 -11.09 -26.81 -4.27
CA GLU A 359 -12.15 -25.94 -4.79
C GLU A 359 -12.06 -24.53 -4.21
N PHE A 360 -11.75 -24.42 -2.92
CA PHE A 360 -11.58 -23.13 -2.27
C PHE A 360 -10.38 -22.36 -2.83
N LEU A 361 -9.28 -23.05 -3.16
CA LEU A 361 -8.16 -22.45 -3.89
C LEU A 361 -8.60 -21.90 -5.27
N ARG A 362 -9.46 -22.61 -6.01
CA ARG A 362 -9.99 -22.10 -7.29
C ARG A 362 -10.85 -20.84 -7.08
N VAL A 363 -11.66 -20.80 -6.02
CA VAL A 363 -12.42 -19.60 -5.64
C VAL A 363 -11.48 -18.44 -5.39
N MET A 364 -10.43 -18.61 -4.58
CA MET A 364 -9.45 -17.54 -4.33
C MET A 364 -8.84 -17.01 -5.63
N ARG A 365 -8.46 -17.90 -6.56
CA ARG A 365 -7.91 -17.53 -7.87
C ARG A 365 -8.92 -16.74 -8.72
N LEU A 366 -10.18 -17.18 -8.76
CA LEU A 366 -11.23 -16.49 -9.48
C LEU A 366 -11.46 -15.08 -8.90
N VAL A 367 -11.47 -14.95 -7.58
CA VAL A 367 -11.64 -13.65 -6.90
C VAL A 367 -10.50 -12.70 -7.24
N VAL A 368 -9.24 -13.18 -7.32
CA VAL A 368 -8.11 -12.36 -7.79
C VAL A 368 -8.36 -11.80 -9.18
N VAL A 369 -8.83 -12.62 -10.11
CA VAL A 369 -9.13 -12.19 -11.49
C VAL A 369 -10.25 -11.16 -11.53
N VAL A 370 -11.36 -11.42 -10.82
CA VAL A 370 -12.50 -10.50 -10.76
C VAL A 370 -12.13 -9.18 -10.11
N PHE A 371 -11.36 -9.22 -9.01
CA PHE A 371 -10.90 -8.03 -8.32
C PHE A 371 -9.97 -7.19 -9.20
N ALA A 372 -9.02 -7.83 -9.90
CA ALA A 372 -8.14 -7.14 -10.85
C ALA A 372 -8.92 -6.48 -11.99
N ALA A 373 -9.95 -7.13 -12.53
CA ALA A 373 -10.80 -6.55 -13.56
C ALA A 373 -11.56 -5.32 -13.06
N LEU A 374 -12.10 -5.37 -11.83
CA LEU A 374 -12.77 -4.24 -11.20
C LEU A 374 -11.81 -3.06 -10.98
N VAL A 375 -10.62 -3.33 -10.46
CA VAL A 375 -9.56 -2.31 -10.28
C VAL A 375 -9.16 -1.71 -11.61
N LEU A 376 -8.94 -2.53 -12.64
CA LEU A 376 -8.56 -2.04 -13.97
C LEU A 376 -9.62 -1.12 -14.56
N ALA A 377 -10.91 -1.45 -14.39
CA ALA A 377 -12.00 -0.56 -14.79
C ALA A 377 -11.92 0.80 -14.08
N ILE A 378 -11.73 0.81 -12.76
CA ILE A 378 -11.57 2.05 -11.97
C ILE A 378 -10.34 2.84 -12.45
N ALA A 379 -9.22 2.16 -12.70
CA ALA A 379 -7.99 2.77 -13.13
C ALA A 379 -8.17 3.48 -14.50
N LEU A 380 -8.88 2.84 -15.44
CA LEU A 380 -9.17 3.38 -16.77
C LEU A 380 -10.14 4.57 -16.75
N THR A 381 -11.04 4.65 -15.76
CA THR A 381 -12.06 5.72 -15.69
C THR A 381 -11.69 6.87 -14.75
N SER A 382 -10.76 6.67 -13.81
CA SER A 382 -10.43 7.66 -12.78
C SER A 382 -9.51 8.76 -13.31
N SER A 383 -9.83 10.03 -13.04
CA SER A 383 -8.96 11.19 -13.27
C SER A 383 -8.13 11.61 -12.06
N SER A 384 -8.30 10.97 -10.89
CA SER A 384 -7.58 11.30 -9.66
C SER A 384 -6.07 11.00 -9.77
N SER A 385 -5.26 11.80 -9.06
CA SER A 385 -3.82 11.57 -8.92
C SER A 385 -3.53 10.23 -8.24
N ILE A 386 -2.35 9.64 -8.50
CA ILE A 386 -1.88 8.41 -7.85
C ILE A 386 -1.89 8.58 -6.33
N TYR A 387 -1.32 9.67 -5.81
CA TYR A 387 -1.25 9.92 -4.38
C TYR A 387 -2.65 9.99 -3.73
N THR A 388 -3.58 10.72 -4.36
CA THR A 388 -4.96 10.83 -3.87
C THR A 388 -5.69 9.48 -3.87
N LEU A 389 -5.50 8.67 -4.91
CA LEU A 389 -6.09 7.32 -4.98
C LEU A 389 -5.63 6.44 -3.80
N VAL A 390 -4.38 6.59 -3.39
CA VAL A 390 -3.79 5.78 -2.32
C VAL A 390 -4.14 6.34 -0.94
N VAL A 391 -4.05 7.65 -0.70
CA VAL A 391 -4.35 8.21 0.64
C VAL A 391 -5.82 8.05 1.02
N ASN A 392 -6.75 8.34 0.09
CA ASN A 392 -8.19 8.27 0.38
C ASN A 392 -8.67 6.85 0.70
N THR A 393 -7.93 5.85 0.22
CA THR A 393 -8.17 4.44 0.47
C THR A 393 -8.07 4.11 1.97
N TYR A 394 -7.06 4.65 2.68
CA TYR A 394 -6.83 4.33 4.10
C TYR A 394 -7.75 5.06 5.07
N SER A 395 -8.41 6.13 4.63
CA SER A 395 -9.46 6.80 5.40
C SER A 395 -10.58 5.81 5.78
N VAL A 396 -10.98 4.95 4.84
CA VAL A 396 -12.03 3.94 5.06
C VAL A 396 -11.64 3.00 6.20
N THR A 397 -10.44 2.44 6.17
CA THR A 397 -9.99 1.45 7.16
C THR A 397 -9.71 2.08 8.52
N LEU A 398 -9.25 3.33 8.56
CA LEU A 398 -9.11 4.10 9.79
C LEU A 398 -10.45 4.24 10.52
N VAL A 399 -11.50 4.69 9.81
CA VAL A 399 -12.78 5.02 10.44
C VAL A 399 -13.66 3.80 10.71
N THR A 400 -13.45 2.69 10.00
CA THR A 400 -14.30 1.49 10.10
C THR A 400 -13.68 0.31 10.85
N ALA A 401 -12.37 0.08 10.68
CA ALA A 401 -11.74 -1.19 11.06
C ALA A 401 -10.70 -1.05 12.18
N PHE A 402 -9.93 0.04 12.19
CA PHE A 402 -8.83 0.21 13.14
C PHE A 402 -9.28 0.22 14.60
N VAL A 403 -10.32 0.98 14.94
CA VAL A 403 -10.81 1.08 16.32
C VAL A 403 -11.29 -0.28 16.85
N PRO A 404 -12.18 -1.02 16.15
CA PRO A 404 -12.52 -2.39 16.55
C PRO A 404 -11.29 -3.31 16.66
N LEU A 405 -10.32 -3.22 15.76
CA LEU A 405 -9.12 -4.06 15.81
C LEU A 405 -8.30 -3.83 17.08
N ALA A 406 -7.93 -2.57 17.32
CA ALA A 406 -7.10 -2.17 18.45
C ALA A 406 -7.81 -2.46 19.77
N ALA A 407 -9.09 -2.07 19.89
CA ALA A 407 -9.86 -2.33 21.10
C ALA A 407 -10.07 -3.84 21.32
N GLY A 408 -10.30 -4.63 20.27
CA GLY A 408 -10.46 -6.08 20.38
C GLY A 408 -9.23 -6.80 20.91
N LEU A 409 -8.03 -6.32 20.55
CA LEU A 409 -6.75 -6.89 20.96
C LEU A 409 -6.27 -6.42 22.35
N PHE A 410 -6.52 -5.16 22.69
CA PHE A 410 -5.90 -4.52 23.85
C PHE A 410 -6.88 -4.11 24.95
N TRP A 411 -8.19 -4.12 24.68
CA TRP A 411 -9.21 -3.71 25.66
C TRP A 411 -10.15 -4.88 25.99
N SER A 412 -10.04 -5.38 27.23
CA SER A 412 -10.85 -6.51 27.71
C SER A 412 -12.36 -6.24 27.70
N ARG A 413 -12.79 -4.97 27.82
CA ARG A 413 -14.21 -4.59 27.82
C ARG A 413 -14.80 -4.38 26.43
N ALA A 414 -14.01 -4.52 25.36
CA ALA A 414 -14.52 -4.39 24.00
C ALA A 414 -15.64 -5.40 23.72
N THR A 415 -16.76 -4.95 23.15
CA THR A 415 -17.90 -5.83 22.82
C THR A 415 -18.30 -5.73 21.36
N THR A 416 -19.11 -6.68 20.89
CA THR A 416 -19.70 -6.68 19.55
C THR A 416 -20.58 -5.44 19.31
N GLN A 417 -21.38 -5.04 20.31
CA GLN A 417 -22.16 -3.81 20.23
C GLN A 417 -21.25 -2.58 20.09
N GLY A 418 -20.16 -2.51 20.88
CA GLY A 418 -19.15 -1.47 20.74
C GLY A 418 -18.54 -1.41 19.34
N ALA A 419 -18.14 -2.56 18.79
CA ALA A 419 -17.54 -2.63 17.46
C ALA A 419 -18.50 -2.15 16.35
N LEU A 420 -19.78 -2.53 16.42
CA LEU A 420 -20.80 -2.08 15.47
C LEU A 420 -21.11 -0.58 15.61
N CYS A 421 -21.18 -0.08 16.85
CA CYS A 421 -21.32 1.36 17.10
C CYS A 421 -20.12 2.15 16.58
N ALA A 422 -18.91 1.64 16.76
CA ALA A 422 -17.69 2.25 16.24
C ALA A 422 -17.70 2.31 14.71
N PHE A 423 -18.02 1.19 14.06
CA PHE A 423 -18.12 1.09 12.61
C PHE A 423 -19.15 2.09 12.06
N ALA A 424 -20.37 2.09 12.61
CA ALA A 424 -21.44 2.96 12.14
C ALA A 424 -21.13 4.44 12.39
N ALA A 425 -20.67 4.80 13.59
CA ALA A 425 -20.34 6.18 13.93
C ALA A 425 -19.20 6.71 13.05
N GLY A 426 -18.14 5.92 12.83
CA GLY A 426 -17.03 6.31 11.99
C GLY A 426 -17.43 6.47 10.52
N LEU A 427 -18.10 5.46 9.95
CA LEU A 427 -18.49 5.47 8.54
C LEU A 427 -19.49 6.58 8.21
N ILE A 428 -20.55 6.73 9.01
CA ILE A 428 -21.60 7.74 8.78
C ILE A 428 -21.00 9.14 8.88
N THR A 429 -20.13 9.37 9.86
CA THR A 429 -19.47 10.68 10.04
C THR A 429 -18.55 11.00 8.89
N TRP A 430 -17.70 10.05 8.50
CA TRP A 430 -16.78 10.24 7.38
C TRP A 430 -17.53 10.50 6.08
N VAL A 431 -18.48 9.64 5.70
CA VAL A 431 -19.29 9.84 4.48
C VAL A 431 -20.10 11.13 4.54
N GLY A 432 -20.71 11.46 5.68
CA GLY A 432 -21.47 12.69 5.84
C GLY A 432 -20.61 13.94 5.65
N LEU A 433 -19.38 13.95 6.15
CA LEU A 433 -18.45 15.06 5.96
C LEU A 433 -17.86 15.11 4.56
N GLU A 434 -17.61 13.98 3.90
CA GLU A 434 -17.19 13.95 2.49
C GLU A 434 -18.28 14.49 1.55
N LEU A 435 -19.56 14.21 1.84
CA LEU A 435 -20.68 14.62 0.98
C LEU A 435 -21.21 16.02 1.27
N PHE A 436 -21.21 16.45 2.53
CA PHE A 436 -21.87 17.68 2.97
C PHE A 436 -20.94 18.65 3.73
N GLY A 437 -19.70 18.24 4.00
CA GLY A 437 -18.73 19.08 4.71
C GLY A 437 -18.20 20.22 3.86
N SER A 438 -17.78 21.30 4.52
CA SER A 438 -17.05 22.38 3.85
C SER A 438 -15.64 21.89 3.48
N PRO A 439 -15.16 22.08 2.24
CA PRO A 439 -13.78 21.77 1.84
C PRO A 439 -12.73 22.47 2.70
N ASP A 440 -13.04 23.66 3.22
CA ASP A 440 -12.14 24.47 4.05
C ASP A 440 -12.22 24.14 5.55
N SER A 441 -12.92 23.06 5.91
CA SER A 441 -13.03 22.63 7.31
C SER A 441 -11.67 22.21 7.87
N LEU A 442 -11.29 22.79 9.01
CA LEU A 442 -10.11 22.36 9.77
C LEU A 442 -10.19 20.88 10.18
N TRP A 443 -11.40 20.40 10.45
CA TRP A 443 -11.65 19.02 10.84
C TRP A 443 -11.87 18.17 9.61
N HIS A 444 -10.82 17.48 9.19
CA HIS A 444 -10.91 16.54 8.07
C HIS A 444 -11.87 15.38 8.37
N PRO A 445 -12.58 14.88 7.33
CA PRO A 445 -13.55 13.80 7.47
C PRO A 445 -12.99 12.58 8.20
N GLN A 446 -11.79 12.13 7.83
CA GLN A 446 -11.19 10.91 8.37
C GLN A 446 -10.79 11.02 9.84
N LEU A 447 -10.27 12.18 10.28
CA LEU A 447 -9.93 12.40 11.70
C LEU A 447 -11.20 12.43 12.56
N THR A 448 -12.24 13.15 12.10
CA THR A 448 -13.51 13.23 12.82
C THR A 448 -14.21 11.88 12.88
N GLY A 449 -14.22 11.14 11.77
CA GLY A 449 -14.73 9.77 11.71
C GLY A 449 -14.00 8.84 12.68
N PHE A 450 -12.67 8.92 12.76
CA PHE A 450 -11.87 8.14 13.72
C PHE A 450 -12.23 8.45 15.18
N LEU A 451 -12.38 9.74 15.51
CA LEU A 451 -12.77 10.14 16.86
C LEU A 451 -14.17 9.64 17.22
N LEU A 452 -15.14 9.75 16.31
CA LEU A 452 -16.49 9.25 16.55
C LEU A 452 -16.58 7.73 16.54
N ALA A 453 -15.75 7.03 15.76
CA ALA A 453 -15.60 5.58 15.88
C ALA A 453 -15.08 5.20 17.28
N THR A 454 -14.10 5.93 17.81
CA THR A 454 -13.57 5.73 19.16
C THR A 454 -14.63 5.95 20.23
N VAL A 455 -15.41 7.03 20.13
CA VAL A 455 -16.55 7.29 21.03
C VAL A 455 -17.60 6.18 20.91
N GLY A 456 -17.94 5.76 19.69
CA GLY A 456 -18.87 4.66 19.43
C GLY A 456 -18.42 3.34 20.07
N MET A 457 -17.12 3.03 19.99
CA MET A 457 -16.53 1.85 20.62
C MET A 457 -16.68 1.88 22.14
N ILE A 458 -16.35 3.02 22.76
CA ILE A 458 -16.42 3.20 24.20
C ILE A 458 -17.87 3.14 24.67
N VAL A 459 -18.75 3.97 24.12
CA VAL A 459 -20.16 4.05 24.52
C VAL A 459 -20.86 2.72 24.29
N GLY A 460 -20.71 2.12 23.10
CA GLY A 460 -21.38 0.85 22.77
C GLY A 460 -20.91 -0.32 23.63
N SER A 461 -19.65 -0.34 24.06
CA SER A 461 -19.10 -1.38 24.95
C SER A 461 -19.46 -1.19 26.42
N LEU A 462 -19.67 0.06 26.87
CA LEU A 462 -19.98 0.38 28.27
C LEU A 462 -21.48 0.38 28.58
N LEU A 463 -22.33 0.56 27.58
CA LEU A 463 -23.79 0.45 27.72
C LEU A 463 -24.23 -1.00 27.99
N PRO A 464 -25.45 -1.21 28.54
CA PRO A 464 -26.04 -2.55 28.63
C PRO A 464 -26.02 -3.24 27.26
N GLN A 465 -25.48 -4.46 27.23
CA GLN A 465 -25.29 -5.20 26.00
C GLN A 465 -26.61 -5.80 25.53
N LYS A 466 -27.02 -5.42 24.31
CA LYS A 466 -28.21 -5.94 23.63
C LYS A 466 -27.87 -6.75 22.38
N ILE A 467 -26.66 -6.59 21.84
CA ILE A 467 -26.20 -7.21 20.59
C ILE A 467 -24.93 -8.00 20.85
N GLY A 468 -24.89 -9.25 20.38
CA GLY A 468 -23.71 -10.10 20.50
C GLY A 468 -23.42 -10.57 21.93
N THR A 469 -24.43 -10.61 22.79
CA THR A 469 -24.40 -11.44 23.99
C THR A 469 -24.25 -12.88 23.54
N HIS A 470 -23.07 -13.46 23.73
CA HIS A 470 -22.94 -14.91 23.68
C HIS A 470 -23.93 -15.49 24.69
N GLU A 471 -24.84 -16.33 24.23
CA GLU A 471 -25.38 -17.37 25.10
C GLU A 471 -24.19 -18.19 25.60
N VAL A 472 -24.20 -18.40 26.92
CA VAL A 472 -23.14 -18.89 27.81
C VAL A 472 -22.33 -20.05 27.26
#